data_AF-A0A917LZI1-F1
#
_entry.id   AF-A0A917LZI1-F1
#
_cell.length_a   1.000
_cell.length_b   1.000
_cell.length_c   1.000
_cell.angle_alpha   90.00
_cell.angle_beta   90.00
_cell.angle_gamma   90.00
#
_symmetry.space_group_name_H-M   'P 1'
#
loop_
_entity.id
_entity.type
_entity.pdbx_description
1 polymer ?
#
loop_
_entity_poly.entity_id
_entity_poly.type
_entity_poly.pdbx_seq_one_letter_code
_entity_poly.pdbx_strand_id
1 'polypeptide(L)' 'MTKRKGIDVSEQLKDIDWDKVKVDGIQFAMLRIGINSDTDTMKNLRVMFKNVNV' A
#
# COMPACT_ATOMS: atom_id res chain seq x y z
N MET A 1 1.27 26.77 5.07
CA MET A 1 0.76 25.39 4.96
C MET A 1 1.91 24.41 5.05
N THR A 2 1.89 23.47 5.99
CA THR A 2 2.86 22.38 6.09
C THR A 2 2.49 21.27 5.10
N LYS A 3 3.43 20.90 4.22
CA LYS A 3 3.25 19.80 3.27
C LYS A 3 3.40 18.47 4.02
N ARG A 4 2.47 17.54 3.81
CA ARG A 4 2.59 16.16 4.29
C ARG A 4 3.32 15.31 3.26
N LYS A 5 4.26 14.48 3.71
CA LYS A 5 5.06 13.58 2.86
C LYS A 5 4.42 12.19 2.89
N GLY A 6 4.16 11.62 1.72
CA GLY A 6 3.57 10.29 1.58
C GLY A 6 4.23 9.48 0.48
N ILE A 7 3.88 8.19 0.40
CA ILE A 7 4.35 7.23 -0.61
C ILE A 7 3.18 6.49 -1.25
N ASP A 8 3.31 6.05 -2.51
CA ASP A 8 2.42 5.07 -3.11
C ASP A 8 3.04 3.67 -3.00
N VAL A 9 2.22 2.69 -2.65
CA VAL A 9 2.68 1.32 -2.48
C VAL A 9 1.81 0.35 -3.27
N SER A 10 2.45 -0.64 -3.89
CA SER A 10 1.80 -1.69 -4.68
C SER A 10 2.49 -3.03 -4.44
N GLU A 11 1.85 -4.12 -4.88
CA GLU A 11 2.40 -5.49 -4.80
C GLU A 11 3.82 -5.60 -5.39
N GLN A 12 4.13 -4.79 -6.41
CA GLN A 12 5.43 -4.82 -7.09
C GLN A 12 6.60 -4.43 -6.16
N LEU A 13 6.32 -3.73 -5.05
CA LEU A 13 7.31 -3.35 -4.05
C LEU A 13 7.61 -4.47 -3.03
N LYS A 14 6.87 -5.58 -3.07
CA LYS A 14 7.06 -6.76 -2.21
C LYS A 14 7.10 -6.39 -0.71
N ASP A 15 8.11 -6.86 0.01
CA ASP A 15 8.29 -6.62 1.43
C ASP A 15 8.78 -5.19 1.67
N ILE A 16 7.95 -4.41 2.36
CA ILE A 16 8.25 -3.03 2.72
C ILE A 16 8.77 -2.99 4.15
N ASP A 17 9.95 -2.41 4.34
CA ASP A 17 10.50 -2.08 5.66
C ASP A 17 9.81 -0.82 6.21
N TRP A 18 8.78 -1.04 7.02
CA TRP A 18 7.98 0.04 7.61
C TRP A 18 8.73 0.85 8.66
N ASP A 19 9.77 0.30 9.28
CA ASP A 19 10.55 1.02 10.27
C ASP A 19 11.47 2.03 9.58
N LYS A 20 12.07 1.66 8.44
CA LYS A 20 12.79 2.60 7.58
C LYS A 20 11.87 3.69 7.01
N VAL A 21 10.66 3.33 6.58
CA VAL A 21 9.66 4.29 6.06
C VAL A 21 9.30 5.36 7.12
N LYS A 22 9.15 4.96 8.39
CA LYS A 22 8.90 5.89 9.51
C LYS A 22 10.10 6.81 9.74
N VAL A 23 11.32 6.26 9.73
CA VAL A 23 12.56 7.04 9.90
C VAL A 23 12.72 8.11 8.81
N ASP A 24 12.29 7.81 7.57
CA ASP A 24 12.35 8.74 6.43
C ASP A 24 11.29 9.87 6.46
N GLY A 25 10.53 9.96 7.55
CA GLY A 25 9.54 11.01 7.79
C GLY A 25 8.28 10.90 6.92
N ILE A 26 7.96 9.69 6.43
CA ILE A 26 6.73 9.42 5.69
C ILE A 26 5.55 9.39 6.66
N GLN A 27 4.48 10.12 6.33
CA GLN A 27 3.32 10.34 7.21
C GLN A 27 2.08 9.56 6.78
N PHE A 28 2.02 9.11 5.52
CA PHE A 28 0.93 8.31 5.00
C PHE A 28 1.40 7.47 3.80
N ALA A 29 0.72 6.35 3.57
CA ALA A 29 0.90 5.52 2.39
C ALA A 29 -0.43 5.37 1.65
N MET A 30 -0.40 5.45 0.33
CA MET A 30 -1.53 5.13 -0.53
C MET A 30 -1.36 3.72 -1.07
N LEU A 31 -2.24 2.81 -0.64
CA LEU A 31 -2.23 1.41 -1.05
C LEU A 31 -2.93 1.25 -2.39
N ARG A 32 -2.22 0.70 -3.38
CA ARG A 32 -2.83 0.32 -4.66
C ARG A 32 -3.65 -0.95 -4.46
N ILE A 33 -4.98 -0.79 -4.54
CA ILE A 33 -5.93 -1.89 -4.34
C ILE A 33 -6.29 -2.65 -5.63
N GLY A 34 -5.78 -2.25 -6.79
CA GLY A 34 -6.06 -2.95 -8.04
C GLY A 34 -5.22 -2.45 -9.21
N ILE A 35 -5.05 -3.34 -10.17
CA ILE A 35 -4.58 -3.03 -11.51
C ILE A 35 -5.69 -3.46 -12.47
N ASN A 36 -5.91 -2.72 -13.56
CA ASN A 36 -6.85 -3.13 -14.60
C ASN A 36 -6.30 -4.38 -15.30
N SER A 37 -6.50 -5.54 -14.67
CA SER A 37 -6.31 -6.85 -15.28
C SER A 37 -7.70 -7.43 -15.50
N ASP A 38 -7.94 -7.92 -16.71
CA ASP A 38 -9.21 -8.48 -17.19
C ASP A 38 -10.06 -9.19 -16.14
N THR A 39 -11.37 -9.05 -16.35
CA THR A 39 -12.57 -9.32 -15.53
C THR A 39 -12.63 -10.62 -14.71
N ASP A 40 -11.67 -11.54 -14.82
CA ASP A 40 -11.59 -12.77 -14.01
C ASP A 40 -10.70 -12.65 -12.77
N THR A 41 -9.80 -11.66 -12.71
CA THR A 41 -8.79 -11.55 -11.62
C THR A 41 -9.33 -10.84 -10.37
N MET A 42 -10.57 -10.35 -10.40
CA MET A 42 -11.23 -9.64 -9.28
C MET A 42 -11.56 -10.52 -8.05
N LYS A 43 -11.16 -11.79 -8.01
CA LYS A 43 -11.42 -12.69 -6.87
C LYS A 43 -10.43 -12.59 -5.70
N ASN A 44 -9.27 -11.95 -5.89
CA ASN A 44 -8.21 -11.94 -4.88
C ASN A 44 -8.18 -10.72 -3.94
N LEU A 45 -9.11 -9.77 -4.11
CA LEU A 45 -9.18 -8.57 -3.27
C LEU A 45 -9.37 -8.86 -1.76
N ARG A 46 -9.91 -10.05 -1.43
CA ARG A 46 -10.20 -10.46 -0.05
C ARG A 46 -8.97 -10.88 0.77
N VAL A 47 -7.82 -11.10 0.14
CA VAL A 47 -6.62 -11.62 0.85
C VAL A 47 -5.81 -10.50 1.50
N MET A 48 -5.74 -9.31 0.89
CA MET A 48 -4.91 -8.20 1.41
C MET A 48 -5.48 -7.53 2.67
N PHE A 49 -6.80 -7.61 2.91
CA PHE A 49 -7.44 -6.98 4.07
C PHE A 49 -7.45 -7.83 5.34
N LYS A 50 -6.95 -9.07 5.32
CA LYS A 50 -6.95 -9.94 6.51
C LYS A 50 -5.86 -9.62 7.54
N ASN A 51 -4.84 -8.84 7.17
CA ASN A 51 -3.68 -8.56 8.02
C ASN A 51 -3.53 -7.08 8.40
N VAL A 52 -4.49 -6.23 8.06
CA VAL A 52 -4.49 -4.83 8.49
C VAL A 52 -5.45 -4.70 9.68
N ASN A 53 -4.94 -4.90 10.89
CA ASN A 53 -5.59 -4.39 12.09
C ASN A 53 -5.33 -2.88 12.14
N VAL A 54 -6.28 -2.09 11.65
CA VAL A 54 -6.40 -0.66 11.97
C VAL A 54 -7.34 -0.50 13.14
#